data_AF-W6U4T5-F1
#
_entry.id   AF-W6U4T5-F1
#
_cell.length_a   1.000
_cell.length_b   1.000
_cell.length_c   1.000
_cell.angle_alpha   90.00
_cell.angle_beta   90.00
_cell.angle_gamma   90.00
#
_symmetry.space_group_name_H-M   'P 1'
#
loop_
_entity.id
_entity.type
_entity.pdbx_description
1 polymer ?
#
loop_
_entity_poly.entity_id
_entity_poly.type
_entity_poly.pdbx_seq_one_letter_code
_entity_poly.pdbx_strand_id
1 'polypeptide(L)'
;MPKMSKDGKCATSSCLQRQEENDFAVQTFRLSLQSRGPFRCFVSAQHGDEALMYKVYELSTIFNALFWPLSIFCLSFVTIAILCTTDQCKVWNADALLIT
;
A
#
# COMPACT_ATOMS: atom_id res chain seq x y z
N MET A 1 14.20 -6.96 -0.77
CA MET A 1 13.04 -7.87 -0.73
C MET A 1 12.88 -8.48 -2.12
N PRO A 2 13.02 -9.80 -2.30
CA PRO A 2 12.81 -10.45 -3.59
C PRO A 2 11.33 -10.38 -4.00
N LYS A 3 11.06 -10.22 -5.30
CA LYS A 3 9.72 -10.15 -5.90
C LYS A 3 9.51 -11.31 -6.87
N MET A 4 8.26 -11.61 -7.20
CA MET A 4 7.95 -12.58 -8.26
C MET A 4 8.31 -11.99 -9.62
N SER A 5 8.97 -12.76 -10.48
CA SER A 5 9.19 -12.40 -11.88
C SER A 5 7.86 -12.36 -12.65
N LYS A 6 7.79 -11.55 -13.71
CA LYS A 6 6.60 -11.46 -14.57
C LYS A 6 6.21 -12.80 -15.21
N ASP A 7 7.19 -13.67 -15.45
CA ASP A 7 6.96 -15.00 -16.03
C ASP A 7 6.49 -16.03 -14.99
N GLY A 8 6.41 -15.67 -13.70
CA GLY A 8 5.99 -16.55 -12.61
C GLY A 8 6.97 -17.67 -12.25
N LYS A 9 8.08 -17.81 -12.99
CA LYS A 9 9.02 -18.93 -12.85
C LYS A 9 10.12 -18.72 -11.80
N CYS A 10 10.46 -17.47 -11.50
CA CYS A 10 11.61 -17.13 -10.66
C CYS A 10 11.27 -16.01 -9.67
N ALA A 11 11.89 -16.06 -8.49
CA ALA A 11 12.01 -14.88 -7.63
C ALA A 11 13.17 -14.00 -8.15
N THR A 12 12.97 -12.68 -8.14
CA THR A 12 13.91 -11.70 -8.68
C THR A 12 14.25 -10.62 -7.65
N SER A 13 15.40 -9.97 -7.82
CA SER A 13 15.86 -8.83 -7.02
C SER A 13 16.02 -7.59 -7.92
N SER A 14 16.29 -6.44 -7.30
CA SER A 14 16.67 -5.24 -8.05
C SER A 14 17.93 -5.51 -8.90
N CYS A 15 17.96 -4.97 -10.11
CA CYS A 15 19.15 -5.06 -10.97
C CYS A 15 20.25 -4.15 -10.45
N LEU A 16 21.43 -4.72 -10.22
CA LEU A 16 22.66 -4.00 -9.93
C LEU A 16 23.40 -3.69 -11.24
N GLN A 17 24.18 -2.62 -11.23
CA GLN A 17 24.89 -2.13 -12.43
C GLN A 17 25.96 -3.12 -12.90
N ARG A 18 26.58 -3.87 -11.98
CA ARG A 18 27.56 -4.91 -12.29
C ARG A 18 26.93 -6.29 -12.27
N GLN A 19 27.25 -7.10 -13.28
CA GLN A 19 26.77 -8.47 -13.38
C GLN A 19 27.25 -9.34 -12.22
N GLU A 20 28.51 -9.18 -11.80
CA GLU A 20 29.09 -9.92 -10.67
C GLU A 20 28.29 -9.72 -9.38
N GLU A 21 27.77 -8.51 -9.16
CA GLU A 21 26.96 -8.20 -7.98
C GLU A 21 25.57 -8.85 -8.06
N ASN A 22 24.97 -8.92 -9.26
CA ASN A 22 23.73 -9.66 -9.48
C ASN A 22 23.93 -11.16 -9.23
N ASP A 23 25.00 -11.74 -9.76
CA ASP A 23 25.31 -13.15 -9.59
C ASP A 23 25.58 -13.49 -8.12
N PHE A 24 26.33 -12.64 -7.41
CA PHE A 24 26.56 -12.76 -5.98
C PHE A 24 25.26 -12.70 -5.17
N ALA A 25 24.36 -11.76 -5.50
CA ALA A 25 23.06 -11.64 -4.83
C ALA A 25 22.20 -12.90 -5.00
N VAL A 26 22.18 -13.50 -6.20
CA VAL A 26 21.45 -14.74 -6.48
C VAL A 26 22.05 -15.92 -5.69
N GLN A 27 23.37 -16.07 -5.70
CA GLN A 27 24.03 -17.15 -4.97
C GLN A 27 23.83 -17.04 -3.46
N THR A 28 23.98 -15.84 -2.91
CA THR A 28 23.77 -15.58 -1.48
C THR A 28 22.33 -15.88 -1.08
N PHE A 29 21.35 -15.48 -1.89
CA PHE A 29 19.95 -15.77 -1.64
C PHE A 29 19.67 -17.28 -1.66
N ARG A 30 20.22 -18.01 -2.64
CA ARG A 30 20.09 -19.47 -2.75
C ARG A 30 20.67 -20.19 -1.53
N LEU A 31 21.86 -19.79 -1.09
CA LEU A 31 22.50 -20.34 0.11
C LEU A 31 21.65 -20.05 1.37
N SER A 32 21.09 -18.84 1.47
CA SER A 32 20.19 -18.50 2.58
C SER A 32 18.95 -19.40 2.60
N LEU A 33 18.35 -19.70 1.44
CA LEU A 33 17.17 -20.56 1.35
C LEU A 33 17.48 -22.01 1.74
N GLN A 34 18.63 -22.53 1.33
CA GLN A 34 19.04 -23.89 1.69
C GLN A 34 19.32 -24.03 3.20
N SER A 35 19.87 -22.99 3.83
CA SER A 35 20.25 -23.00 5.24
C SER A 35 19.08 -22.74 6.21
N ARG A 36 18.09 -21.93 5.80
CA ARG A 36 17.07 -21.36 6.70
C ARG A 36 16.01 -22.34 7.22
N GLY A 37 15.93 -23.56 6.67
CA GLY A 37 14.94 -24.55 7.07
C GLY A 37 13.49 -24.13 6.74
N PRO A 38 12.46 -24.78 7.31
CA PRO A 38 11.07 -24.47 7.05
C PRO A 38 10.69 -23.07 7.56
N PHE A 39 10.00 -22.30 6.72
CA PHE A 39 9.54 -20.95 7.04
C PHE A 39 8.03 -20.81 6.81
N ARG A 40 7.41 -19.82 7.46
CA ARG A 40 5.99 -19.50 7.24
C ARG A 40 5.82 -18.87 5.86
N CYS A 41 4.98 -19.46 5.04
CA CYS A 41 4.63 -18.95 3.71
C CYS A 41 3.16 -18.50 3.66
N PHE A 42 2.85 -17.64 2.70
CA PHE A 42 1.50 -17.22 2.38
C PHE A 42 1.13 -17.76 1.00
N VAL A 43 0.04 -18.53 0.92
CA VAL A 43 -0.48 -19.10 -0.34
C VAL A 43 -1.84 -18.48 -0.62
N SER A 44 -2.09 -18.13 -1.88
CA SER A 44 -3.39 -17.64 -2.32
C SER A 44 -4.17 -18.77 -3.00
N ALA A 45 -5.46 -18.92 -2.70
CA ALA A 45 -6.29 -19.97 -3.29
C ALA A 45 -6.41 -19.88 -4.82
N GLN A 46 -6.21 -18.70 -5.41
CA GLN A 46 -6.18 -18.49 -6.86
C GLN A 46 -4.86 -18.89 -7.52
N HIS A 47 -3.77 -19.02 -6.76
CA HIS A 47 -2.46 -19.40 -7.27
C HIS A 47 -1.85 -20.44 -6.33
N GLY A 48 -2.38 -21.67 -6.40
CA GLY A 48 -1.99 -22.77 -5.51
C GLY A 48 -0.55 -23.25 -5.67
N ASP A 49 0.08 -22.93 -6.81
CA ASP A 49 1.45 -23.34 -7.13
C ASP A 49 2.51 -22.30 -6.74
N GLU A 50 2.11 -21.16 -6.17
CA GLU A 50 3.02 -20.11 -5.73
C GLU A 50 2.87 -19.79 -4.24
N ALA A 51 4.02 -19.67 -3.56
CA ALA A 51 4.09 -19.37 -2.14
C ALA A 51 4.93 -18.10 -1.93
N LEU A 52 4.31 -17.08 -1.34
CA LEU A 52 4.96 -15.80 -1.05
C LEU A 52 5.63 -15.89 0.33
N MET A 53 6.90 -15.50 0.38
CA MET A 53 7.66 -15.45 1.64
C MET A 53 7.28 -14.24 2.51
N TYR A 54 6.82 -13.14 1.90
CA TYR A 54 6.42 -11.92 2.60
C TYR A 54 5.16 -11.32 1.98
N LYS A 55 4.26 -10.81 2.83
CA LYS A 55 3.03 -10.17 2.39
C LYS A 55 3.31 -8.72 2.03
N VAL A 56 3.10 -8.35 0.76
CA VAL A 56 3.40 -7.01 0.24
C VAL A 56 2.54 -5.92 0.89
N TYR A 57 1.31 -6.25 1.27
CA TYR A 57 0.40 -5.34 1.97
C TYR A 57 0.40 -5.64 3.46
N GLU A 58 1.01 -4.75 4.24
CA GLU A 58 0.86 -4.72 5.69
C GLU A 58 -0.49 -4.11 6.07
N LEU A 59 -1.00 -4.48 7.25
CA LEU A 59 -2.24 -3.93 7.80
C LEU A 59 -2.19 -2.39 7.92
N SER A 60 -0.99 -1.85 8.12
CA SER A 60 -0.69 -0.41 8.16
C SER A 60 -1.05 0.29 6.85
N THR A 61 -0.84 -0.34 5.69
CA THR A 61 -1.19 0.21 4.37
C THR A 61 -2.70 0.33 4.22
N ILE A 62 -3.46 -0.67 4.70
CA ILE A 62 -4.93 -0.65 4.68
C ILE A 62 -5.45 0.46 5.60
N PHE A 63 -4.88 0.58 6.80
CA PHE A 63 -5.26 1.62 7.75
C PHE A 63 -5.00 3.02 7.17
N ASN A 64 -3.82 3.24 6.56
CA ASN A 64 -3.51 4.51 5.92
C ASN A 64 -4.45 4.80 4.74
N ALA A 65 -4.74 3.82 3.88
CA ALA A 65 -5.65 4.00 2.75
C ALA A 65 -7.06 4.44 3.16
N LEU A 66 -7.52 4.07 4.37
CA LEU A 66 -8.83 4.46 4.90
C LEU A 66 -8.77 5.73 5.76
N PHE A 67 -7.72 5.88 6.56
CA PHE A 67 -7.59 6.97 7.52
C PHE A 67 -7.55 8.35 6.85
N TRP A 68 -6.79 8.49 5.77
CA TRP A 68 -6.67 9.76 5.03
C TRP A 68 -8.00 10.26 4.45
N PRO A 69 -8.76 9.47 3.67
CA PRO A 69 -10.04 9.94 3.13
C PRO A 69 -11.07 10.23 4.23
N LEU A 70 -11.14 9.41 5.29
CA LEU A 70 -12.01 9.67 6.44
C LEU A 70 -11.64 10.96 7.17
N SER A 71 -10.34 11.19 7.40
CA SER A 71 -9.84 12.39 8.05
C SER A 71 -10.20 13.65 7.26
N ILE A 72 -9.98 13.64 5.94
CA ILE A 72 -10.32 14.77 5.06
C ILE A 72 -11.83 15.04 5.08
N PHE A 73 -12.66 14.01 5.01
CA PHE A 73 -14.11 14.15 5.06
C PHE A 73 -14.57 14.77 6.39
N CYS A 74 -14.05 14.26 7.51
CA CYS A 74 -14.35 14.80 8.84
C CYS A 74 -13.89 16.25 8.98
N LEU A 75 -12.67 16.58 8.53
CA LEU A 75 -12.16 17.95 8.55
C LEU A 75 -13.04 18.89 7.70
N SER A 76 -13.47 18.45 6.52
CA SER A 76 -14.39 19.23 5.68
C SER A 76 -15.74 19.45 6.37
N PHE A 77 -16.28 18.45 7.07
CA PHE A 77 -17.53 18.62 7.80
C PHE A 77 -17.35 19.58 8.99
N VAL A 78 -16.24 19.46 9.71
CA VAL A 78 -15.92 20.34 10.84
C VAL A 78 -15.73 21.78 10.40
N THR A 79 -15.04 22.05 9.29
CA THR A 79 -14.88 23.42 8.78
C THR A 79 -16.23 24.01 8.38
N ILE A 80 -17.09 23.24 7.71
CA ILE A 80 -18.46 23.67 7.38
C ILE A 80 -19.25 23.95 8.65
N ALA A 81 -19.21 23.08 9.65
CA ALA A 81 -19.92 23.27 10.92
C ALA A 81 -19.43 24.51 11.69
N ILE A 82 -18.13 24.78 11.68
CA ILE A 82 -17.55 25.97 12.30
C ILE A 82 -18.07 27.22 11.56
N LEU A 83 -17.98 27.26 10.22
CA LEU A 83 -18.50 28.38 9.43
C LEU A 83 -20.01 28.60 9.63
N CYS A 84 -20.79 27.52 9.74
CA CYS A 84 -22.22 27.60 10.03
C CYS A 84 -22.50 28.22 11.41
N THR A 85 -21.70 27.88 12.42
CA THR A 85 -21.88 28.42 13.78
C THR A 85 -21.37 29.85 13.93
N THR A 86 -20.31 30.25 13.22
CA THR A 86 -19.77 31.61 13.26
C THR A 86 -20.60 32.61 12.44
N ASP A 87 -21.05 32.23 11.24
CA ASP A 87 -21.70 33.14 10.30
C ASP A 87 -23.23 32.97 10.18
N GLN A 88 -23.85 32.15 11.04
CA GLN A 88 -25.29 31.80 10.99
C GLN A 88 -25.79 31.37 9.60
N CYS A 89 -24.93 30.70 8.82
CA CYS A 89 -25.18 30.34 7.41
C CYS A 89 -25.57 31.51 6.50
N LYS A 90 -25.27 32.77 6.89
CA LYS A 90 -25.75 33.96 6.19
C LYS A 90 -25.14 34.10 4.79
N VAL A 91 -23.89 33.66 4.60
CA VAL A 91 -23.20 33.57 3.30
C VAL A 91 -23.93 32.62 2.35
N TRP A 92 -24.27 31.41 2.80
CA TRP A 92 -25.01 30.44 1.97
C TRP A 92 -26.45 30.86 1.68
N ASN A 93 -27.11 31.54 2.62
CA ASN A 93 -28.45 32.08 2.42
C ASN A 93 -28.47 33.29 1.46
N ALA A 94 -27.40 34.10 1.43
CA ALA A 94 -27.28 35.21 0.48
C ALA A 94 -27.15 34.72 -0.97
N ASP A 95 -26.43 33.62 -1.19
CA ASP A 95 -26.25 33.02 -2.52
C ASP A 95 -27.51 32.24 -2.98
N ALA A 96 -28.27 31.64 -2.06
CA ALA A 96 -29.55 30.98 -2.40
C ALA A 96 -30.62 31.97 -2.89
N LEU A 97 -30.56 33.23 -2.43
CA LEU A 97 -31.52 34.28 -2.80
C LEU A 97 -31.22 34.91 -4.16
N LEU A 98 -30.01 34.72 -4.71
CA LEU A 98 -29.61 35.17 -6.05
C LEU A 98 -30.00 34.18 -7.17
N ILE A 99 -30.51 32.99 -6.83
CA ILE A 99 -30.89 31.93 -7.77
C ILE A 99 -32.44 31.88 -7.98
N THR A 100 -33.20 32.72 -7.27
CA THR A 100 -34.64 32.97 -7.49
C THR A 100 -34.87 34.35 -8.10
#